data_AF-A0A1J5R7K9-F1
#
_entry.id   AF-A0A1J5R7K9-F1
#
_cell.length_a   1.000
_cell.length_b   1.000
_cell.length_c   1.000
_cell.angle_alpha   90.00
_cell.angle_beta   90.00
_cell.angle_gamma   90.00
#
_symmetry.space_group_name_H-M   'P 1'
#
loop_
_entity.id
_entity.type
_entity.pdbx_description
1 polymer ?
#
loop_
_entity_poly.entity_id
_entity_poly.type
_entity_poly.pdbx_seq_one_letter_code
_entity_poly.pdbx_strand_id
1 'polypeptide(L)'
;MQTSSKKSPHRVVYFAQSFHHGEPEQRSMVLAIGTQGYVEAAARAHRDLHPEDGVAVYRALMDEPTPVSYRLVDYFSSELGEAWHPGFAPHYQHGLLE
;
A
#
# COMPACT_ATOMS: atom_id res chain seq x y z
N MET A 1 16.55 19.31 -32.18
CA MET A 1 16.65 19.73 -30.76
C MET A 1 16.16 18.60 -29.90
N GLN A 2 17.06 17.89 -29.21
CA GLN A 2 16.67 16.93 -28.17
C GLN A 2 16.35 17.74 -26.91
N THR A 3 15.08 17.77 -26.50
CA THR A 3 14.72 18.21 -25.17
C THR A 3 15.07 17.08 -24.22
N SER A 4 16.23 17.19 -23.57
CA SER A 4 16.55 16.38 -22.40
C SER A 4 15.50 16.67 -21.34
N SER A 5 14.49 15.80 -21.26
CA SER A 5 13.53 15.80 -20.16
C SER A 5 14.34 15.60 -18.89
N LYS A 6 14.50 16.67 -18.10
CA LYS A 6 15.04 16.56 -16.74
C LYS A 6 14.16 15.56 -16.03
N LYS A 7 14.67 14.35 -15.77
CA LYS A 7 14.02 13.40 -14.86
C LYS A 7 13.94 14.09 -13.51
N SER A 8 12.78 14.66 -13.20
CA SER A 8 12.42 15.08 -11.86
C SER A 8 12.65 13.86 -10.95
N PRO A 9 13.34 14.01 -9.81
CA PRO A 9 13.51 12.89 -8.89
C PRO A 9 12.11 12.37 -8.53
N HIS A 10 11.83 11.10 -8.84
CA HIS A 10 10.53 10.50 -8.55
C HIS A 10 10.25 10.66 -7.06
N ARG A 11 9.19 11.41 -6.74
CA ARG A 11 8.81 11.64 -5.36
C ARG A 11 8.18 10.37 -4.83
N VAL A 12 8.64 9.91 -3.68
CA VAL A 12 8.03 8.75 -3.01
C VAL A 12 6.78 9.21 -2.28
N VAL A 13 5.71 8.43 -2.40
CA VAL A 13 4.49 8.60 -1.62
C VAL A 13 4.14 7.29 -0.94
N TYR A 14 3.48 7.39 0.21
CA TYR A 14 2.92 6.25 0.92
C TYR A 14 1.41 6.34 0.88
N PHE A 15 0.72 5.21 0.85
CA PHE A 15 -0.72 5.18 1.05
C PHE A 15 -1.14 3.94 1.83
N ALA A 16 -2.23 4.08 2.60
CA ALA A 16 -2.85 2.99 3.34
C ALA A 16 -4.18 2.62 2.70
N GLN A 17 -4.45 1.32 2.60
CA GLN A 17 -5.70 0.80 2.05
C GLN A 17 -6.27 -0.24 3.01
N SER A 18 -7.53 -0.06 3.41
CA SER A 18 -8.27 -1.07 4.16
C SER A 18 -8.94 -2.08 3.24
N PHE A 19 -9.12 -3.27 3.77
CA PHE A 19 -9.76 -4.41 3.14
C PHE A 19 -10.68 -5.06 4.16
N HIS A 20 -11.94 -5.24 3.79
CA HIS A 20 -12.91 -5.85 4.68
C HIS A 20 -12.59 -7.33 4.82
N HIS A 21 -12.38 -7.80 6.05
CA HIS A 21 -11.93 -9.17 6.31
C HIS A 21 -10.68 -9.51 5.47
N GLY A 22 -9.82 -8.50 5.28
CA GLY A 22 -8.56 -8.54 4.53
C GLY A 22 -8.64 -9.14 3.11
N GLU A 23 -9.84 -9.26 2.55
CA GLU A 23 -10.10 -9.64 1.18
C GLU A 23 -10.01 -8.39 0.28
N PRO A 24 -8.95 -8.23 -0.53
CA PRO A 24 -8.77 -7.02 -1.34
C PRO A 24 -9.81 -6.85 -2.46
N GLU A 25 -10.47 -7.95 -2.81
CA GLU A 25 -11.54 -8.03 -3.81
C GLU A 25 -12.88 -7.53 -3.25
N GLN A 26 -13.02 -7.48 -1.92
CA GLN A 26 -14.22 -7.02 -1.24
C GLN A 26 -13.97 -5.66 -0.59
N ARG A 27 -14.63 -4.62 -1.15
CA ARG A 27 -14.79 -3.30 -0.51
C ARG A 27 -13.48 -2.72 0.05
N SER A 28 -12.56 -2.39 -0.84
CA SER A 28 -11.31 -1.74 -0.45
C SER A 28 -11.40 -0.21 -0.51
N MET A 29 -10.75 0.48 0.42
CA MET A 29 -10.75 1.95 0.50
C MET A 29 -9.37 2.48 0.86
N VAL A 30 -8.94 3.55 0.17
CA VAL A 30 -7.72 4.27 0.54
C VAL A 30 -8.02 5.17 1.74
N LEU A 31 -7.30 4.96 2.83
CA LEU A 31 -7.47 5.67 4.11
C LEU A 31 -6.66 6.97 4.16
N ALA A 32 -5.43 6.91 3.65
CA ALA A 32 -4.48 8.01 3.76
C ALA A 32 -3.45 7.94 2.64
N ILE A 33 -2.97 9.12 2.21
CA ILE A 33 -1.85 9.28 1.28
C ILE A 33 -0.92 10.34 1.87
N GLY A 34 0.39 10.10 1.93
CA GLY A 34 1.34 11.09 2.46
C GLY A 34 2.72 10.53 2.80
N THR A 35 3.30 11.07 3.89
CA THR A 35 4.56 10.57 4.45
C THR A 35 4.35 9.22 5.14
N GLN A 36 5.40 8.41 5.24
CA GLN A 36 5.32 7.07 5.85
C GLN A 36 4.72 7.12 7.26
N GLY A 37 5.27 7.94 8.16
CA GLY A 37 4.82 8.00 9.55
C GLY A 37 3.35 8.43 9.71
N TYR A 38 2.87 9.35 8.87
CA TYR A 38 1.45 9.74 8.87
C TYR A 38 0.55 8.59 8.42
N VAL A 39 0.93 7.93 7.32
CA VAL A 39 0.14 6.84 6.73
C VAL A 39 0.07 5.64 7.67
N GLU A 40 1.19 5.25 8.28
CA GLU A 40 1.19 4.14 9.24
C GLU A 40 0.38 4.47 10.50
N ALA A 41 0.42 5.72 10.99
CA ALA A 41 -0.39 6.14 12.13
C ALA A 41 -1.90 6.09 11.79
N ALA A 42 -2.29 6.56 10.61
CA ALA A 42 -3.67 6.46 10.13
C ALA A 42 -4.11 5.00 9.95
N ALA A 43 -3.24 4.15 9.41
CA ALA A 43 -3.51 2.73 9.22
C ALA A 43 -3.74 2.00 10.54
N ARG A 44 -2.87 2.23 11.54
CA ARG A 44 -3.04 1.70 12.90
C ARG A 44 -4.34 2.18 13.54
N ALA A 45 -4.62 3.49 13.46
CA ALA A 45 -5.83 4.06 14.04
C ALA A 45 -7.11 3.49 13.40
N HIS A 46 -7.12 3.28 12.07
CA HIS A 46 -8.27 2.65 11.39
C HIS A 46 -8.46 1.22 11.87
N ARG A 47 -7.39 0.41 11.87
CA ARG A 47 -7.44 -0.98 12.33
C ARG A 47 -7.92 -1.10 13.78
N ASP A 48 -7.50 -0.20 14.66
CA ASP A 48 -7.95 -0.21 16.06
C ASP A 48 -9.44 0.15 16.22
N LEU A 49 -10.00 0.94 15.29
CA LEU A 49 -11.43 1.25 15.23
C LEU A 49 -12.25 0.16 14.51
N HIS A 50 -11.63 -0.54 13.57
CA HIS A 50 -12.22 -1.54 12.70
C HIS A 50 -11.37 -2.83 12.73
N PRO A 51 -11.39 -3.58 13.84
CA PRO A 51 -10.56 -4.78 14.00
C PRO A 51 -10.88 -5.88 12.99
N GLU A 52 -12.05 -5.84 12.35
CA GLU A 52 -12.45 -6.71 11.25
C GLU A 52 -11.73 -6.43 9.93
N ASP A 53 -11.11 -5.25 9.79
CA ASP A 53 -10.42 -4.85 8.57
C ASP A 53 -8.93 -5.17 8.65
N GLY A 54 -8.38 -5.63 7.52
CA GLY A 54 -6.95 -5.65 7.27
C GLY A 54 -6.52 -4.33 6.64
N VAL A 55 -5.36 -3.78 7.01
CA VAL A 55 -4.86 -2.52 6.45
C VAL A 55 -3.45 -2.66 5.89
N ALA A 56 -3.32 -2.55 4.58
CA ALA A 56 -2.04 -2.52 3.89
C ALA A 56 -1.47 -1.12 3.79
N VAL A 57 -0.16 -1.00 3.98
CA VAL A 57 0.61 0.21 3.70
C VAL A 57 1.52 -0.04 2.51
N TYR A 58 1.40 0.81 1.50
CA TYR A 58 2.18 0.74 0.28
C TYR A 58 3.10 1.95 0.15
N ARG A 59 4.26 1.72 -0.48
CA ARG A 59 5.18 2.74 -0.97
C ARG A 59 5.08 2.78 -2.50
N ALA A 60 4.83 3.94 -3.08
CA ALA A 60 4.75 4.14 -4.52
C ALA A 60 5.63 5.30 -4.99
N LEU A 61 5.87 5.37 -6.30
CA LEU A 61 6.44 6.54 -6.95
C LEU A 61 5.31 7.43 -7.47
N MET A 62 5.40 8.72 -7.20
CA MET A 62 4.49 9.73 -7.72
C MET A 62 4.62 9.80 -9.25
N ASP A 63 3.49 10.05 -9.91
CA ASP A 63 3.36 10.17 -11.37
C ASP A 63 3.76 8.90 -12.17
N GLU A 64 3.85 7.76 -11.49
CA GLU A 64 4.06 6.45 -12.11
C GLU A 64 2.79 5.60 -11.95
N PRO A 65 2.40 4.81 -12.98
CA PRO A 65 1.30 3.87 -12.86
C PRO A 65 1.52 2.91 -11.68
N THR A 66 0.46 2.69 -10.90
CA THR A 66 0.50 1.86 -9.69
C THR A 66 1.03 0.44 -9.96
N PRO A 67 0.57 -0.31 -10.99
CA PRO A 67 1.03 -1.68 -11.23
C PRO A 67 2.55 -1.85 -11.43
N VAL A 68 3.26 -0.76 -11.71
CA VAL A 68 4.70 -0.76 -11.99
C VAL A 68 5.51 -0.24 -10.80
N SER A 69 4.87 0.42 -9.83
CA SER A 69 5.60 1.29 -8.88
C SER A 69 5.24 1.14 -7.40
N TYR A 70 4.12 0.48 -7.03
CA TYR A 70 3.80 0.28 -5.61
C TYR A 70 4.40 -1.01 -5.04
N ARG A 71 4.87 -0.93 -3.81
CA ARG A 71 5.34 -2.08 -3.02
C ARG A 71 4.65 -2.05 -1.67
N LEU A 72 4.14 -3.18 -1.21
CA LEU A 72 3.70 -3.32 0.17
C LEU A 72 4.90 -3.18 1.10
N VAL A 73 4.75 -2.40 2.17
CA VAL A 73 5.81 -2.18 3.16
C VAL A 73 5.38 -2.52 4.59
N ASP A 74 4.08 -2.49 4.88
CA ASP A 74 3.53 -2.92 6.16
C ASP A 74 2.10 -3.46 5.98
N TYR A 75 1.65 -4.30 6.92
CA TYR A 75 0.28 -4.81 6.95
C TYR A 75 -0.19 -5.00 8.39
N PHE A 76 -1.28 -4.31 8.74
CA PHE A 76 -1.97 -4.49 10.00
C PHE A 76 -3.10 -5.50 9.79
N SER A 77 -2.89 -6.73 10.27
CA SER A 77 -3.88 -7.79 10.19
C SER A 77 -5.16 -7.46 10.96
N SER A 78 -6.27 -7.92 10.40
CA SER A 78 -7.56 -8.04 11.08
C SER A 78 -7.44 -9.02 12.27
N GLU A 79 -8.30 -8.89 13.26
CA GLU A 79 -8.41 -9.83 14.39
C GLU A 79 -9.00 -11.19 13.97
N LEU A 80 -9.56 -11.28 12.76
CA LEU A 80 -10.11 -12.51 12.18
C LEU A 80 -9.03 -13.50 11.72
N GLY A 81 -7.75 -13.15 11.91
CA GLY A 81 -6.64 -14.11 11.81
C GLY A 81 -5.98 -14.19 10.44
N GLU A 82 -6.15 -13.16 9.62
CA GLU A 82 -5.45 -13.09 8.35
C GLU A 82 -4.00 -12.68 8.56
N ALA A 83 -3.15 -13.69 8.71
CA ALA A 83 -1.72 -13.48 8.65
C ALA A 83 -1.33 -13.15 7.20
N TRP A 84 -0.81 -11.95 6.97
CA TRP A 84 -0.13 -11.66 5.72
C TRP A 84 1.12 -12.53 5.66
N HIS A 85 1.05 -13.58 4.84
CA HIS A 85 2.21 -14.39 4.50
C HIS A 85 2.79 -13.87 3.18
N PRO A 86 4.13 -13.80 3.04
CA PRO A 86 4.79 -13.40 1.79
C PRO A 86 4.36 -14.19 0.53
N GLY A 87 3.60 -15.29 0.68
CA GLY A 87 3.05 -16.11 -0.40
C GLY A 87 1.52 -16.07 -0.58
N PHE A 88 0.75 -15.35 0.26
CA PHE A 88 -0.73 -15.27 0.12
C PHE A 88 -1.19 -14.21 -0.88
N ALA A 89 -0.24 -13.42 -1.39
CA ALA A 89 -0.46 -12.43 -2.43
C ALA A 89 0.36 -12.79 -3.69
N PRO A 90 0.17 -13.98 -4.31
CA PRO A 90 0.92 -14.36 -5.51
C PRO A 90 0.65 -13.40 -6.69
N HIS A 91 -0.46 -12.66 -6.67
CA HIS A 91 -0.79 -11.62 -7.64
C HIS A 91 -0.25 -10.22 -7.29
N TYR A 92 0.29 -10.03 -6.09
CA TYR A 92 0.95 -8.79 -5.66
C TYR A 92 2.48 -8.94 -5.58
N GLN A 93 3.03 -10.10 -5.97
CA GLN A 93 4.45 -10.36 -6.19
C GLN A 93 5.01 -9.71 -7.47
N HIS A 94 4.64 -8.46 -7.77
CA HIS A 94 5.42 -7.64 -8.69
C HIS A 94 6.22 -6.59 -7.91
N GLY A 95 6.97 -7.09 -6.93
CA GLY A 95 8.25 -6.48 -6.60
C GLY A 95 9.21 -6.74 -7.75
N LEU A 96 9.22 -5.88 -8.76
CA LEU A 96 10.25 -5.84 -9.80
C LEU A 96 11.60 -5.48 -9.14
N LEU A 97 12.31 -6.53 -8.74
CA LEU A 97 13.75 -6.71 -8.90
C LEU A 97 13.81 -7.99 -9.77
N GLU A 98 13.93 -7.90 -11.09
CA GLU A 98 15.19 -7.63 -11.81
C GLU A 98 15.09 -6.52 -12.86
#